data_AF-A0AA86K036-F1
#
_entry.id   AF-A0AA86K036-F1
#
_cell.length_a   1.000
_cell.length_b   1.000
_cell.length_c   1.000
_cell.angle_alpha   90.00
_cell.angle_beta   90.00
_cell.angle_gamma   90.00
#
_symmetry.space_group_name_H-M   'P 1'
#
loop_
_entity.id
_entity.type
_entity.pdbx_description
1 polymer ?
#
loop_
_entity_poly.entity_id
_entity_poly.type
_entity_poly.pdbx_seq_one_letter_code
_entity_poly.pdbx_strand_id
1 'polypeptide(L)'
;MDRIVCQRSLIAALAPGFLGAILLLTPLKSGASPASTAGWVDQLTGFVVVQRGIAQAKDEPGSFDPYIGQVTLVRSLYDRGDWNGSYMAMNRLMDMLEVREGDINPKAADAIWDYCYEVTPPSLHDVKRHKEWWDKRVDWEQFFWEE
;
A
#
# COMPACT_ATOMS: atom_id res chain seq x y z
N MET A 1 10.42 48.55 -8.24
CA MET A 1 10.38 47.59 -9.38
C MET A 1 11.64 47.81 -10.19
N ASP A 2 12.75 47.12 -9.88
CA ASP A 2 14.01 47.15 -10.65
C ASP A 2 14.83 45.89 -10.23
N ARG A 3 15.03 44.91 -11.13
CA ARG A 3 16.21 44.69 -12.00
C ARG A 3 17.50 44.37 -11.21
N ILE A 4 17.88 43.09 -11.10
CA ILE A 4 18.87 42.34 -11.92
C ILE A 4 20.29 42.95 -11.88
N VAL A 5 21.27 42.06 -11.65
CA VAL A 5 22.72 42.13 -11.89
C VAL A 5 23.57 42.51 -10.66
N CYS A 6 24.34 41.55 -10.13
CA CYS A 6 25.80 41.48 -10.33
C CYS A 6 26.44 40.51 -9.33
N GLN A 7 26.96 39.37 -9.79
CA GLN A 7 28.28 38.97 -9.32
C GLN A 7 29.01 38.20 -10.41
N ARG A 8 29.84 38.95 -11.13
CA ARG A 8 30.98 38.48 -11.91
C ARG A 8 31.86 37.60 -11.00
N SER A 9 32.31 36.47 -11.50
CA SER A 9 33.72 36.07 -11.39
C SER A 9 34.06 34.95 -12.38
N LEU A 10 34.75 35.38 -13.42
CA LEU A 10 35.92 34.74 -14.04
C LEU A 10 35.75 33.35 -14.67
N ILE A 11 35.62 33.40 -16.00
CA ILE A 11 35.91 32.31 -16.93
C ILE A 11 37.43 32.25 -17.13
N ALA A 12 38.04 31.14 -16.75
CA ALA A 12 39.33 30.62 -17.21
C ALA A 12 39.28 29.10 -16.95
N ALA A 13 39.67 28.17 -17.80
CA ALA A 13 40.37 28.20 -19.06
C ALA A 13 39.98 26.95 -19.87
N LEU A 14 40.24 27.01 -21.17
CA LEU A 14 40.05 25.96 -22.16
C LEU A 14 40.91 24.71 -21.88
N ALA A 15 40.31 23.53 -22.03
CA ALA A 15 40.99 22.33 -22.54
C ALA A 15 39.95 21.44 -23.27
N PRO A 16 40.13 21.12 -24.57
CA PRO A 16 39.27 20.20 -25.30
C PRO A 16 39.87 18.80 -25.22
N GLY A 17 39.14 17.84 -24.65
CA GLY A 17 39.62 16.46 -24.68
C GLY A 17 38.77 15.50 -23.86
N PHE A 18 38.30 14.47 -24.56
CA PHE A 18 37.91 13.17 -24.04
C PHE A 18 36.53 13.01 -23.39
N LEU A 19 35.70 12.28 -24.15
CA LEU A 19 34.83 11.17 -23.75
C LEU A 19 34.22 11.23 -22.34
N GLY A 20 32.90 11.42 -22.30
CA GLY A 20 32.12 11.09 -21.12
C GLY A 20 30.73 11.70 -21.20
N ALA A 21 29.89 11.22 -22.13
CA ALA A 21 28.46 11.49 -22.08
C ALA A 21 27.85 10.71 -20.90
N ILE A 22 28.10 11.17 -19.68
CA ILE A 22 27.31 10.82 -18.50
C ILE A 22 26.07 11.70 -18.58
N LEU A 23 25.03 11.17 -19.23
CA LEU A 23 23.71 11.76 -19.18
C LEU A 23 23.24 11.61 -17.74
N LEU A 24 23.23 12.75 -17.04
CA LEU A 24 22.74 12.91 -15.68
C LEU A 24 21.31 12.37 -15.57
N LEU A 25 21.19 11.13 -15.13
CA LEU A 25 19.98 10.63 -14.49
C LEU A 25 19.76 11.52 -13.27
N THR A 26 18.95 12.56 -13.43
CA THR A 26 18.30 13.21 -12.29
C THR A 26 17.62 12.10 -11.51
N PRO A 27 18.00 11.83 -10.24
CA PRO A 27 17.14 10.99 -9.42
C PRO A 27 15.82 11.74 -9.37
N LEU A 28 14.79 11.11 -9.92
CA LEU A 28 13.42 11.44 -9.56
C LEU A 28 13.44 11.39 -8.03
N LYS A 29 13.42 12.55 -7.37
CA LYS A 29 13.02 12.64 -5.98
C LYS A 29 11.59 12.14 -6.00
N SER A 30 11.42 10.82 -5.93
CA SER A 30 10.22 10.21 -5.41
C SER A 30 9.94 10.98 -4.16
N GLY A 31 8.85 11.75 -4.17
CA GLY A 31 8.32 12.35 -2.98
C GLY A 31 7.99 11.20 -2.05
N ALA A 32 8.98 10.78 -1.27
CA ALA A 32 8.73 10.10 -0.01
C ALA A 32 7.97 11.15 0.80
N SER A 33 6.65 11.09 0.69
CA SER A 33 5.77 11.65 1.70
C SER A 33 6.33 11.27 3.06
N PRO A 34 6.35 12.19 4.04
CA PRO A 34 6.85 11.87 5.36
C PRO A 34 6.15 10.59 5.81
N ALA A 35 6.92 9.57 6.18
CA ALA A 35 6.40 8.33 6.73
C ALA A 35 5.44 8.71 7.87
N SER A 36 4.15 8.72 7.56
CA SER A 36 3.12 8.89 8.57
C SER A 36 3.12 7.63 9.42
N THR A 37 2.74 7.79 10.68
CA THR A 37 2.89 6.85 11.80
C THR A 37 2.07 5.55 11.65
N ALA A 38 1.74 5.14 10.44
CA ALA A 38 0.90 4.01 10.09
C ALA A 38 1.61 3.04 9.14
N GLY A 39 2.85 2.63 9.46
CA GLY A 39 3.63 1.69 8.64
C GLY A 39 2.88 0.39 8.33
N TRP A 40 1.96 -0.01 9.19
CA TRP A 40 1.07 -1.16 8.99
C TRP A 40 0.05 -0.95 7.85
N VAL A 41 -0.43 0.28 7.61
CA VAL A 41 -1.38 0.57 6.50
C VAL A 41 -0.64 0.58 5.16
N ASP A 42 0.60 1.07 5.14
CA ASP A 42 1.45 1.03 3.95
C ASP A 42 1.81 -0.41 3.59
N GLN A 43 2.14 -1.23 4.60
CA GLN A 43 2.33 -2.67 4.48
C GLN A 43 1.09 -3.36 3.92
N LEU A 44 -0.10 -3.09 4.46
CA LEU A 44 -1.37 -3.65 4.00
C LEU A 44 -1.65 -3.27 2.54
N THR A 45 -1.45 -2.01 2.19
CA THR A 45 -1.60 -1.53 0.80
C THR A 45 -0.66 -2.26 -0.13
N GLY A 46 0.62 -2.40 0.26
CA GLY A 46 1.61 -3.14 -0.50
C GLY A 46 1.21 -4.60 -0.72
N PHE A 47 0.70 -5.27 0.31
CA PHE A 47 0.26 -6.65 0.22
C PHE A 47 -0.93 -6.82 -0.72
N VAL A 48 -1.95 -5.96 -0.66
CA VAL A 48 -3.09 -5.98 -1.59
C VAL A 48 -2.64 -5.79 -3.04
N VAL A 49 -1.65 -4.91 -3.27
CA VAL A 49 -1.07 -4.69 -4.62
C VAL A 49 -0.30 -5.93 -5.10
N VAL A 50 0.42 -6.62 -4.21
CA VAL A 50 1.09 -7.89 -4.55
C VAL A 50 0.07 -8.95 -4.91
N GLN A 51 -1.01 -9.10 -4.14
CA GLN A 51 -2.09 -10.06 -4.44
C GLN A 51 -2.77 -9.75 -5.78
N ARG A 52 -3.03 -8.47 -6.07
CA ARG A 52 -3.47 -8.03 -7.40
C ARG A 52 -2.48 -8.45 -8.50
N GLY A 53 -1.18 -8.25 -8.28
CA GLY A 53 -0.14 -8.64 -9.24
C GLY A 53 -0.09 -10.14 -9.51
N ILE A 54 -0.27 -10.95 -8.47
CA ILE A 54 -0.35 -12.42 -8.56
C ILE A 54 -1.60 -12.83 -9.35
N ALA A 55 -2.76 -12.25 -9.04
CA ALA A 55 -4.01 -12.51 -9.75
C ALA A 55 -3.90 -12.13 -11.24
N GLN A 56 -3.31 -10.97 -11.55
CA GLN A 56 -3.05 -10.52 -12.92
C GLN A 56 -2.09 -11.45 -13.67
N ALA A 57 -1.02 -11.92 -13.02
CA ALA A 57 -0.08 -12.86 -13.62
C ALA A 57 -0.72 -14.22 -13.95
N LYS A 58 -1.78 -14.59 -13.21
CA LYS A 58 -2.55 -15.82 -13.37
C LYS A 58 -3.81 -15.66 -14.23
N ASP A 59 -4.06 -14.45 -14.76
CA ASP A 59 -5.28 -14.11 -15.50
C ASP A 59 -6.58 -14.41 -14.71
N GLU A 60 -6.54 -14.21 -13.40
CA GLU A 60 -7.69 -14.45 -12.52
C GLU A 60 -8.70 -13.30 -12.64
N PRO A 61 -10.00 -13.61 -12.77
CA PRO A 61 -11.05 -12.60 -12.78
C PRO A 61 -11.16 -11.93 -11.39
N GLY A 62 -11.57 -10.67 -11.41
CA GLY A 62 -11.89 -9.91 -10.20
C GLY A 62 -11.21 -8.54 -10.14
N SER A 63 -11.72 -7.66 -9.29
CA SER A 63 -11.20 -6.30 -9.11
C SER A 63 -10.68 -6.08 -7.70
N PHE A 64 -9.41 -5.69 -7.61
CA PHE A 64 -8.78 -5.29 -6.35
C PHE A 64 -8.94 -3.78 -6.04
N ASP A 65 -9.46 -3.01 -7.01
CA ASP A 65 -9.64 -1.56 -6.87
C ASP A 65 -10.51 -1.15 -5.66
N PRO A 66 -11.64 -1.83 -5.32
CA PRO A 66 -12.43 -1.45 -4.15
C PRO A 66 -11.64 -1.62 -2.83
N TYR A 67 -10.79 -2.65 -2.74
CA TYR A 67 -9.94 -2.88 -1.57
C TYR A 67 -8.84 -1.81 -1.43
N ILE A 68 -8.17 -1.47 -2.54
CA ILE A 68 -7.15 -0.42 -2.54
C ILE A 68 -7.75 0.93 -2.12
N GLY A 69 -8.93 1.26 -2.65
CA GLY A 69 -9.67 2.47 -2.26
C GLY A 69 -10.00 2.49 -0.78
N GLN A 70 -10.47 1.37 -0.24
CA GLN A 70 -10.83 1.25 1.17
C GLN A 70 -9.62 1.35 2.11
N VAL A 71 -8.49 0.70 1.79
CA VAL A 71 -7.24 0.82 2.58
C VAL A 71 -6.72 2.26 2.55
N THR A 72 -6.84 2.95 1.42
CA THR A 72 -6.49 4.38 1.30
C THR A 72 -7.36 5.25 2.19
N LEU A 73 -8.65 4.93 2.32
CA LEU A 73 -9.56 5.62 3.24
C LEU A 73 -9.16 5.38 4.70
N VAL A 74 -8.83 4.14 5.08
CA VAL A 74 -8.33 3.80 6.42
C VAL A 74 -7.10 4.64 6.76
N ARG A 75 -6.13 4.70 5.83
CA ARG A 75 -4.92 5.55 5.96
C ARG A 75 -5.28 7.00 6.22
N SER A 76 -6.14 7.58 5.38
CA SER A 76 -6.51 8.99 5.46
C SER A 76 -7.23 9.33 6.78
N LEU A 77 -8.07 8.44 7.29
CA LEU A 77 -8.72 8.63 8.60
C LEU A 77 -7.71 8.51 9.75
N TYR A 78 -6.79 7.55 9.65
CA TYR A 78 -5.78 7.30 10.68
C TYR A 78 -4.79 8.47 10.78
N ASP A 79 -4.28 8.94 9.64
CA ASP A 79 -3.34 10.06 9.55
C ASP A 79 -3.96 11.37 10.09
N ARG A 80 -5.29 11.50 10.03
CA ARG A 80 -6.04 12.62 10.62
C ARG A 80 -6.33 12.45 12.12
N GLY A 81 -6.02 11.30 12.70
CA GLY A 81 -6.33 10.96 14.09
C GLY A 81 -7.82 10.64 14.33
N ASP A 82 -8.60 10.37 13.27
CA ASP A 82 -9.99 9.95 13.39
C ASP A 82 -10.07 8.45 13.70
N TRP A 83 -9.85 8.10 14.96
CA TRP A 83 -9.82 6.71 15.44
C TRP A 83 -11.12 5.95 15.17
N ASN A 84 -12.27 6.62 15.35
CA ASN A 84 -13.57 5.99 15.12
C ASN A 84 -13.82 5.77 13.63
N GLY A 85 -13.48 6.76 12.79
CA GLY A 85 -13.53 6.61 11.34
C GLY A 85 -12.62 5.48 10.85
N SER A 86 -11.36 5.42 11.33
CA SER A 86 -10.44 4.34 11.00
C SER A 86 -10.98 2.97 11.41
N TYR A 87 -11.54 2.86 12.62
CA TYR A 87 -12.17 1.63 13.09
C TYR A 87 -13.31 1.19 12.16
N MET A 88 -14.21 2.09 11.79
CA MET A 88 -15.34 1.77 10.90
C MET A 88 -14.87 1.42 9.49
N ALA A 89 -13.90 2.15 8.96
CA ALA A 89 -13.34 1.89 7.63
C ALA A 89 -12.60 0.55 7.57
N MET A 90 -11.89 0.17 8.64
CA MET A 90 -11.18 -1.10 8.73
C MET A 90 -12.16 -2.29 8.86
N ASN A 91 -13.18 -2.17 9.70
CA ASN A 91 -14.25 -3.16 9.76
C ASN A 91 -14.94 -3.34 8.40
N ARG A 92 -15.19 -2.24 7.68
CA ARG A 92 -15.74 -2.30 6.32
C ARG A 92 -14.81 -3.03 5.36
N LEU A 93 -13.49 -2.79 5.43
CA LEU A 93 -12.52 -3.54 4.61
C LEU A 93 -12.63 -5.05 4.85
N MET A 94 -12.74 -5.45 6.11
CA MET A 94 -12.93 -6.86 6.46
C MET A 94 -14.27 -7.37 5.92
N ASP A 95 -15.38 -6.67 6.14
CA ASP A 95 -16.69 -7.07 5.58
C ASP A 95 -16.65 -7.24 4.03
N MET A 96 -15.88 -6.41 3.32
CA MET A 96 -15.67 -6.54 1.86
C MET A 96 -14.91 -7.81 1.48
N LEU A 97 -13.94 -8.22 2.29
CA LEU A 97 -13.22 -9.49 2.13
C LEU A 97 -14.16 -10.67 2.43
N GLU A 98 -15.07 -10.54 3.41
CA GLU A 98 -16.01 -11.61 3.76
C GLU A 98 -16.96 -11.98 2.61
N VAL A 99 -17.40 -10.95 1.88
CA VAL A 99 -18.29 -11.09 0.71
C VAL A 99 -17.53 -11.23 -0.61
N ARG A 100 -16.19 -11.17 -0.58
CA ARG A 100 -15.32 -11.20 -1.77
C ARG A 100 -15.74 -10.17 -2.81
N GLU A 101 -15.99 -8.96 -2.34
CA GLU A 101 -16.43 -7.83 -3.17
C GLU A 101 -15.51 -7.61 -4.37
N GLY A 102 -16.10 -7.57 -5.58
CA GLY A 102 -15.31 -7.50 -6.81
C GLY A 102 -14.87 -8.86 -7.36
N ASP A 103 -15.46 -9.96 -6.86
CA ASP A 103 -15.29 -11.31 -7.38
C ASP A 103 -13.83 -11.79 -7.40
N ILE A 104 -13.03 -11.33 -6.43
CA ILE A 104 -11.63 -11.75 -6.29
C ILE A 104 -11.52 -13.22 -5.89
N ASN A 105 -10.39 -13.84 -6.26
CA ASN A 105 -10.11 -15.23 -5.90
C ASN A 105 -10.26 -15.44 -4.38
N PRO A 106 -11.03 -16.45 -3.94
CA PRO A 106 -11.12 -16.86 -2.54
C PRO A 106 -9.79 -16.88 -1.80
N LYS A 107 -8.76 -17.51 -2.38
CA LYS A 107 -7.43 -17.62 -1.77
C LYS A 107 -6.76 -16.26 -1.57
N ALA A 108 -6.98 -15.31 -2.48
CA ALA A 108 -6.44 -13.97 -2.38
C ALA A 108 -7.17 -13.14 -1.32
N ALA A 109 -8.51 -13.26 -1.25
CA ALA A 109 -9.31 -12.62 -0.20
C ALA A 109 -8.88 -13.12 1.19
N ASP A 110 -8.70 -14.43 1.30
CA ASP A 110 -8.30 -15.11 2.52
C ASP A 110 -6.86 -14.67 2.95
N ALA A 111 -5.92 -14.59 2.01
CA ALA A 111 -4.57 -14.10 2.30
C ALA A 111 -4.55 -12.63 2.76
N ILE A 112 -5.37 -11.76 2.17
CA ILE A 112 -5.46 -10.34 2.59
C ILE A 112 -6.06 -10.26 3.99
N TRP A 113 -7.04 -11.10 4.30
CA TRP A 113 -7.66 -11.18 5.61
C TRP A 113 -6.66 -11.56 6.71
N ASP A 114 -5.86 -12.60 6.49
CA ASP A 114 -4.81 -13.01 7.43
C ASP A 114 -3.80 -11.89 7.68
N TYR A 115 -3.39 -11.23 6.59
CA TYR A 115 -2.48 -10.11 6.71
C TYR A 115 -3.08 -8.96 7.50
N CYS A 116 -4.38 -8.67 7.33
CA CYS A 116 -5.10 -7.70 8.15
C CYS A 116 -5.02 -8.06 9.64
N TYR A 117 -5.17 -9.33 9.99
CA TYR A 117 -5.05 -9.81 11.37
C TYR A 117 -3.64 -9.67 11.95
N GLU A 118 -2.62 -9.86 11.13
CA GLU A 118 -1.21 -9.78 11.55
C GLU A 118 -0.77 -8.34 11.79
N VAL A 119 -1.13 -7.41 10.90
CA VAL A 119 -0.57 -6.04 10.93
C VAL A 119 -1.49 -5.01 11.58
N THR A 120 -2.80 -5.27 11.67
CA THR A 120 -3.76 -4.27 12.17
C THR A 120 -3.82 -4.30 13.70
N PRO A 121 -3.68 -3.14 14.37
CA PRO A 121 -3.90 -3.04 15.81
C PRO A 121 -5.29 -3.55 16.23
N PRO A 122 -5.41 -4.33 17.33
CA PRO A 122 -6.69 -4.81 17.84
C PRO A 122 -7.70 -3.71 18.22
N SER A 123 -7.22 -2.49 18.45
CA SER A 123 -8.07 -1.33 18.75
C SER A 123 -8.79 -0.74 17.53
N LEU A 124 -8.41 -1.16 16.32
CA LEU A 124 -8.93 -0.62 15.05
C LEU A 124 -9.84 -1.59 14.30
N HIS A 125 -10.14 -2.76 14.84
CA HIS A 125 -11.08 -3.69 14.24
C HIS A 125 -11.74 -4.59 15.29
N ASP A 126 -12.91 -5.16 14.96
CA ASP A 126 -13.62 -6.08 15.86
C ASP A 126 -13.02 -7.49 15.75
N VAL A 127 -11.96 -7.74 16.53
CA VAL A 127 -11.23 -9.01 16.56
C VAL A 127 -12.17 -10.19 16.79
N LYS A 128 -13.17 -10.04 17.68
CA LYS A 128 -14.07 -11.13 18.07
C LYS A 128 -15.00 -11.49 16.91
N ARG A 129 -15.67 -10.48 16.33
CA ARG A 129 -16.61 -10.69 15.22
C ARG A 129 -15.93 -11.38 14.04
N HIS A 130 -14.77 -10.88 13.65
CA HIS A 130 -14.06 -11.37 12.49
C HIS A 130 -13.41 -12.75 12.76
N LYS A 131 -12.99 -13.05 14.00
CA LYS A 131 -12.39 -14.36 14.32
C LYS A 131 -13.44 -15.46 14.27
N GLU A 132 -14.64 -15.19 14.79
CA GLU A 132 -15.77 -16.12 14.72
C GLU A 132 -16.21 -16.42 13.29
N TRP A 133 -16.01 -15.49 12.36
CA TRP A 133 -16.26 -15.72 10.94
C TRP A 133 -15.14 -16.56 10.30
N TRP A 134 -13.88 -16.24 10.61
CA TRP A 134 -12.70 -16.93 10.08
C TRP A 134 -12.64 -18.41 10.48
N ASP A 135 -12.85 -18.69 11.77
CA ASP A 135 -12.85 -20.04 12.34
C ASP A 135 -13.93 -20.95 11.71
N LYS A 136 -14.96 -20.38 11.08
CA LYS A 136 -16.04 -21.14 10.40
C LYS A 136 -15.74 -21.46 8.94
N ARG A 137 -14.80 -20.76 8.30
CA ARG A 137 -14.57 -20.84 6.85
C ARG A 137 -13.24 -21.46 6.46
N VAL A 138 -12.23 -21.42 7.33
CA VAL A 138 -10.91 -21.99 7.03
C VAL A 138 -10.83 -23.41 7.55
N ASP A 139 -10.59 -24.35 6.63
CA ASP A 139 -10.07 -25.66 6.97
C ASP A 139 -8.56 -25.53 7.21
N TRP A 140 -8.18 -25.45 8.48
CA TRP A 140 -6.81 -25.19 8.93
C TRP A 140 -5.79 -26.23 8.43
N GLU A 141 -6.23 -27.39 7.96
CA GLU A 141 -5.37 -28.45 7.43
C GLU A 141 -4.87 -28.18 5.99
N GLN A 142 -5.57 -27.36 5.20
CA GLN A 142 -5.21 -27.13 3.78
C GLN A 142 -4.25 -25.96 3.54
N PHE A 143 -4.04 -25.08 4.51
CA PHE A 143 -3.39 -23.78 4.27
C PHE A 143 -1.91 -23.70 4.67
N PHE A 144 -1.39 -24.65 5.46
CA PHE A 144 -0.01 -24.60 5.95
C PHE A 144 1.02 -25.44 5.15
N TRP A 145 0.64 -26.11 4.04
CA TRP A 145 1.53 -27.05 3.34
C TRP A 145 1.40 -27.10 1.80
N GLU A 146 1.61 -25.99 1.11
CA GLU A 146 2.17 -26.03 -0.26
C GLU A 146 3.56 -25.37 -0.22
N GLU A 147 4.55 -26.15 0.26
CA GLU A 147 5.99 -25.86 0.18
C GLU A 147 6.55 -26.32 -1.18
#